data_AF-A0A927V927-F1
#
_entry.id   AF-A0A927V927-F1
#
_cell.length_a   1.000
_cell.length_b   1.000
_cell.length_c   1.000
_cell.angle_alpha   90.00
_cell.angle_beta   90.00
_cell.angle_gamma   90.00
#
_symmetry.space_group_name_H-M   'P 1'
#
loop_
_entity.id
_entity.type
_entity.pdbx_description
1 polymer ?
#
loop_
_entity_poly.entity_id
_entity_poly.type
_entity_poly.pdbx_seq_one_letter_code
_entity_poly.pdbx_strand_id
1 'polypeptide(L)'
;MERQCKGVIHRVIKGDTLYRLSKMYGVRLIDIMKENPYVNVYNLQVGDEICIPTEIYHEEERRYYTTREGDTIGSIIRSLRTDVDELMKYNRELYDLKVPEGTLIRIPPMYDRD
;
A
#
# COMPACT_ATOMS: atom_id res chain seq x y z
N MET A 1 8.44 20.27 9.50
CA MET A 1 7.50 19.23 9.05
C MET A 1 8.26 17.92 9.15
N GLU A 2 7.87 17.04 10.07
CA GLU A 2 8.56 15.76 10.29
C GLU A 2 8.35 14.87 9.06
N ARG A 3 9.43 14.26 8.58
CA ARG A 3 9.39 13.35 7.43
C ARG A 3 8.78 12.04 7.91
N GLN A 4 7.53 11.77 7.53
CA GLN A 4 6.89 10.51 7.87
C GLN A 4 7.11 9.50 6.73
N CYS A 5 7.94 8.50 6.99
CA CYS A 5 8.04 7.33 6.11
C CYS A 5 6.82 6.44 6.34
N LYS A 6 6.08 6.13 5.26
CA LYS A 6 4.96 5.17 5.27
C LYS A 6 5.46 3.73 5.16
N GLY A 7 6.28 3.33 6.13
CA GLY A 7 6.95 2.04 6.13
C GLY A 7 8.20 2.02 7.00
N VAL A 8 9.25 1.34 6.53
CA VAL A 8 10.47 1.10 7.30
C VAL A 8 11.59 2.01 6.81
N ILE A 9 12.28 2.70 7.73
CA ILE A 9 13.56 3.36 7.41
C ILE A 9 14.67 2.30 7.40
N HIS A 10 15.32 2.11 6.26
CA HIS A 10 16.49 1.26 6.11
C HIS A 10 17.76 2.12 6.05
N ARG A 11 18.71 1.83 6.94
CA ARG A 11 20.05 2.46 6.92
C ARG A 11 20.98 1.62 6.05
N VAL A 12 21.44 2.20 4.94
CA VAL A 12 22.23 1.55 3.89
C VAL A 12 23.53 0.99 4.44
N ILE A 13 23.81 -0.27 4.12
CA ILE A 13 25.07 -0.95 4.40
C ILE A 13 25.82 -1.30 3.12
N LYS A 14 27.09 -1.71 3.27
CA LYS A 14 27.93 -2.07 2.13
C LYS A 14 27.29 -3.20 1.32
N GLY A 15 27.10 -2.95 0.02
CA GLY A 15 26.55 -3.94 -0.91
C GLY A 15 25.04 -3.85 -1.12
N ASP A 16 24.36 -2.92 -0.43
CA ASP A 16 22.97 -2.60 -0.74
C ASP A 16 22.84 -1.90 -2.09
N THR A 17 21.73 -2.19 -2.74
CA THR A 17 21.22 -1.47 -3.89
C THR A 17 19.72 -1.34 -3.73
N LEU A 18 19.10 -0.32 -4.31
CA LEU A 18 17.63 -0.22 -4.25
C LEU A 18 16.94 -1.47 -4.82
N TYR A 19 17.54 -2.13 -5.82
CA TYR A 19 17.04 -3.41 -6.33
C TYR A 19 17.04 -4.50 -5.25
N ARG A 20 18.14 -4.68 -4.51
CA ARG A 20 18.20 -5.67 -3.43
C ARG A 20 17.22 -5.34 -2.31
N LEU A 21 17.11 -4.07 -1.94
CA LEU A 21 16.14 -3.61 -0.93
C LEU A 21 14.71 -3.88 -1.40
N SER A 22 14.38 -3.59 -2.66
CA SER A 22 13.06 -3.87 -3.24
C SER A 22 12.68 -5.35 -3.10
N LYS A 23 13.63 -6.27 -3.37
CA LYS A 23 13.42 -7.70 -3.23
C LYS A 23 13.34 -8.15 -1.78
N MET A 24 14.18 -7.58 -0.91
CA MET A 24 14.22 -7.92 0.51
C MET A 24 12.91 -7.54 1.22
N TYR A 25 12.38 -6.36 0.92
CA TYR A 25 11.19 -5.82 1.57
C TYR A 25 9.89 -6.12 0.82
N GLY A 26 9.98 -6.78 -0.34
CA GLY A 26 8.81 -7.09 -1.16
C GLY A 26 8.09 -5.83 -1.63
N VAL A 27 8.82 -4.80 -2.06
CA VAL A 27 8.26 -3.55 -2.60
C VAL A 27 8.77 -3.27 -4.01
N ARG A 28 8.10 -2.43 -4.81
CA ARG A 28 8.50 -2.12 -6.20
C ARG A 28 9.65 -1.15 -6.05
N LEU A 29 10.68 -1.34 -6.87
CA LEU A 29 11.79 -0.42 -6.98
C LEU A 29 11.32 1.03 -7.21
N ILE A 30 10.31 1.21 -8.06
CA ILE A 30 9.78 2.54 -8.40
C ILE A 30 9.17 3.27 -7.20
N ASP A 31 8.54 2.55 -6.25
CA ASP A 31 7.94 3.17 -5.07
C ASP A 31 9.01 3.59 -4.08
N ILE A 32 10.08 2.80 -3.91
CA ILE A 32 11.25 3.24 -3.14
C ILE A 32 11.82 4.52 -3.76
N MET A 33 11.95 4.60 -5.09
CA MET A 33 12.49 5.80 -5.74
C MET A 33 11.59 7.03 -5.52
N LYS A 34 10.27 6.86 -5.64
CA LYS A 34 9.28 7.93 -5.44
C LYS A 34 9.28 8.48 -4.00
N GLU A 35 9.44 7.62 -3.01
CA GLU A 35 9.45 8.00 -1.58
C GLU A 35 10.79 8.59 -1.11
N ASN A 36 11.83 8.50 -1.94
CA ASN A 36 13.16 9.02 -1.64
C ASN A 36 13.66 10.03 -2.69
N PRO A 37 12.88 11.07 -3.05
CA PRO A 37 13.25 12.04 -4.08
C PRO A 37 14.46 12.91 -3.67
N TYR A 38 14.82 12.87 -2.39
CA TYR A 38 15.94 13.61 -1.79
C TYR A 38 17.23 12.79 -1.72
N VAL A 39 17.19 11.49 -2.03
CA VAL A 39 18.37 10.64 -2.07
C VAL A 39 18.87 10.56 -3.50
N ASN A 40 20.18 10.69 -3.70
CA ASN A 40 20.77 10.32 -4.99
C ASN A 40 20.79 8.79 -5.11
N VAL A 41 19.69 8.24 -5.60
CA VAL A 41 19.47 6.79 -5.76
C VAL A 41 20.48 6.10 -6.68
N TYR A 42 21.15 6.86 -7.56
CA TYR A 42 22.21 6.36 -8.44
C TYR A 42 23.59 6.35 -7.77
N ASN A 43 23.72 6.93 -6.58
CA ASN A 43 24.96 7.00 -5.81
C ASN A 43 24.72 6.77 -4.31
N LEU A 44 24.06 5.65 -3.99
CA LEU A 44 23.74 5.26 -2.60
C LEU A 44 25.02 5.12 -1.75
N GLN A 45 25.09 5.81 -0.62
CA GLN A 45 26.23 5.75 0.31
C GLN A 45 25.88 4.93 1.56
N VAL A 46 26.89 4.27 2.12
CA VAL A 46 26.75 3.60 3.42
C VAL A 46 26.38 4.63 4.49
N GLY A 47 25.32 4.36 5.24
CA GLY A 47 24.77 5.25 6.25
C GLY A 47 23.63 6.13 5.77
N ASP A 48 23.33 6.17 4.46
CA ASP A 48 22.12 6.82 3.95
C ASP A 48 20.86 6.17 4.56
N GLU A 49 19.83 6.96 4.78
CA GLU A 49 18.53 6.49 5.26
C GLU A 49 17.53 6.51 4.11
N ILE A 50 17.00 5.33 3.79
CA ILE A 50 16.02 5.11 2.72
C ILE A 50 14.69 4.74 3.35
N CYS A 51 13.63 5.48 3.02
CA CYS A 51 12.27 5.08 3.32
C CYS A 51 11.84 3.93 2.41
N ILE A 52 11.49 2.79 2.98
CA ILE A 52 10.97 1.64 2.25
C ILE A 52 9.46 1.56 2.49
N PRO A 53 8.61 1.85 1.49
CA PRO A 53 7.17 1.99 1.67
C PRO A 53 6.44 0.64 1.72
N THR A 54 6.69 -0.14 2.77
CA THR A 54 6.05 -1.44 2.96
C THR A 54 4.54 -1.34 3.19
N GLU A 55 4.03 -0.21 3.69
CA GLU A 55 2.59 -0.01 3.89
C GLU A 55 1.82 0.09 2.56
N ILE A 56 2.37 0.79 1.57
CA ILE A 56 1.79 0.91 0.21
C ILE A 56 1.63 -0.48 -0.44
N TYR A 57 2.60 -1.36 -0.20
CA TYR A 57 2.64 -2.66 -0.85
C TYR A 57 1.68 -3.69 -0.29
N HIS A 58 1.46 -3.64 1.03
CA HIS A 58 0.42 -4.45 1.65
C HIS A 58 -0.98 -4.06 1.15
N GLU A 59 -1.19 -2.81 0.72
CA GLU A 59 -2.46 -2.36 0.14
C GLU A 59 -2.61 -2.81 -1.32
N GLU A 60 -1.55 -2.76 -2.13
CA GLU A 60 -1.59 -3.19 -3.55
C GLU A 60 -1.72 -4.70 -3.77
N GLU A 61 -1.13 -5.54 -2.92
CA GLU A 61 -1.28 -7.01 -3.03
C GLU A 61 -2.63 -7.51 -2.52
N ARG A 62 -3.35 -6.71 -1.72
CA ARG A 62 -4.63 -7.08 -1.13
C ARG A 62 -5.74 -6.92 -2.16
N ARG A 63 -5.83 -7.88 -3.09
CA ARG A 63 -6.87 -7.88 -4.13
C ARG A 63 -8.30 -8.07 -3.60
N TYR A 64 -8.41 -8.67 -2.41
CA TYR A 64 -9.68 -9.00 -1.79
C TYR A 64 -9.64 -8.76 -0.28
N TYR A 65 -10.75 -8.30 0.27
CA TYR A 65 -11.06 -8.28 1.69
C TYR A 65 -12.15 -9.32 1.97
N THR A 66 -11.88 -10.27 2.86
CA THR A 66 -12.91 -11.19 3.35
C THR A 66 -13.61 -10.56 4.54
N THR A 67 -14.91 -10.32 4.38
CA THR A 67 -15.75 -9.76 5.44
C THR A 67 -15.83 -10.66 6.67
N ARG A 68 -15.91 -10.02 7.82
CA ARG A 68 -15.98 -10.64 9.15
C ARG A 68 -17.31 -10.32 9.81
N GLU A 69 -17.62 -11.04 10.88
CA GLU A 69 -18.79 -10.74 11.71
C GLU A 69 -18.81 -9.26 12.14
N GLY A 70 -19.95 -8.58 11.94
CA GLY A 70 -20.14 -7.18 12.29
C GLY A 70 -19.64 -6.17 11.25
N ASP A 71 -19.06 -6.60 10.14
CA ASP A 71 -18.71 -5.70 9.05
C ASP A 71 -19.95 -5.06 8.40
N THR A 72 -19.78 -3.81 8.01
CA THR A 72 -20.75 -3.06 7.20
C THR A 72 -20.03 -2.43 6.02
N ILE A 73 -20.74 -2.11 4.95
CA ILE A 73 -20.17 -1.33 3.83
C ILE A 73 -19.50 -0.05 4.35
N GLY A 74 -20.12 0.63 5.33
CA GLY A 74 -19.55 1.84 5.94
C GLY A 74 -18.29 1.64 6.78
N SER A 75 -18.10 0.50 7.45
CA SER A 75 -16.84 0.19 8.15
C SER A 75 -15.73 -0.16 7.17
N ILE A 76 -16.06 -0.94 6.13
CA ILE A 76 -15.12 -1.37 5.09
C ILE A 76 -14.59 -0.17 4.31
N ILE A 77 -15.47 0.72 3.83
CA ILE A 77 -15.09 1.92 3.07
C ILE A 77 -14.13 2.81 3.86
N ARG A 78 -14.40 3.02 5.15
CA ARG A 78 -13.51 3.80 6.04
C ARG A 78 -12.15 3.14 6.20
N SER A 79 -12.11 1.82 6.40
CA SER A 79 -10.86 1.09 6.54
C SER A 79 -10.03 1.09 5.25
N LEU A 80 -10.68 1.02 4.09
CA LEU A 80 -10.02 1.03 2.78
C LEU A 80 -9.75 2.45 2.25
N ARG A 81 -10.13 3.49 3.00
CA ARG A 81 -9.96 4.90 2.63
C ARG A 81 -10.50 5.21 1.21
N THR A 82 -11.62 4.59 0.86
CA THR A 82 -12.30 4.74 -0.44
C THR A 82 -13.70 5.36 -0.26
N ASP A 83 -14.55 5.32 -1.27
CA ASP A 83 -15.96 5.72 -1.23
C ASP A 83 -16.88 4.64 -1.80
N VAL A 84 -18.20 4.84 -1.66
CA VAL A 84 -19.21 3.85 -2.08
C VAL A 84 -19.14 3.60 -3.58
N ASP A 85 -19.03 4.67 -4.38
CA ASP A 85 -19.08 4.57 -5.83
C ASP A 85 -17.85 3.82 -6.36
N GLU A 86 -16.66 4.15 -5.86
CA GLU A 86 -15.43 3.47 -6.26
C GLU A 86 -15.41 2.02 -5.77
N LEU A 87 -15.87 1.73 -4.55
CA LEU A 87 -15.98 0.34 -4.08
C LEU A 87 -16.94 -0.47 -4.95
N MET A 88 -18.13 0.07 -5.25
CA MET A 88 -19.15 -0.64 -6.02
C MET A 88 -18.79 -0.82 -7.50
N LYS A 89 -17.96 0.05 -8.08
CA LYS A 89 -17.44 -0.12 -9.44
C LYS A 89 -16.75 -1.47 -9.66
N TYR A 90 -16.09 -1.99 -8.63
CA TYR A 90 -15.39 -3.29 -8.64
C TYR A 90 -16.20 -4.43 -8.03
N ASN A 91 -17.35 -4.12 -7.43
CA ASN A 91 -18.21 -5.06 -6.69
C ASN A 91 -19.69 -4.83 -7.04
N ARG A 92 -20.01 -4.72 -8.33
CA ARG A 92 -21.36 -4.36 -8.81
C ARG A 92 -22.43 -5.38 -8.39
N GLU A 93 -22.03 -6.60 -8.07
CA GLU A 93 -22.87 -7.65 -7.52
C GLU A 93 -23.38 -7.36 -6.10
N LEU A 94 -22.81 -6.37 -5.39
CA LEU A 94 -23.13 -6.07 -3.99
C LEU A 94 -24.20 -4.99 -3.80
N TYR A 95 -24.68 -4.33 -4.86
CA TYR A 95 -25.64 -3.22 -4.76
C TYR A 95 -26.92 -3.58 -4.00
N ASP A 96 -27.36 -4.85 -4.07
CA ASP A 96 -28.64 -5.30 -3.54
C ASP A 96 -28.52 -6.22 -2.30
N LEU A 97 -27.32 -6.34 -1.71
CA LEU A 97 -27.05 -7.34 -0.67
C LEU A 97 -26.58 -6.71 0.65
N LYS A 98 -27.17 -7.18 1.77
CA LYS A 98 -26.49 -7.12 3.07
C LYS A 98 -25.23 -7.96 2.94
N VAL A 99 -24.07 -7.44 3.30
CA VAL A 99 -22.76 -8.11 3.16
C VAL A 99 -22.65 -9.29 4.13
N PRO A 100 -22.81 -10.55 3.68
CA PRO A 100 -22.70 -11.69 4.59
C PRO A 100 -21.23 -11.89 5.00
N GLU A 101 -21.00 -12.47 6.18
CA GLU A 101 -19.64 -12.91 6.59
C GLU A 101 -19.02 -13.82 5.52
N GLY A 102 -17.71 -13.69 5.30
CA GLY A 102 -16.99 -14.48 4.31
C GLY A 102 -17.10 -13.96 2.89
N THR A 103 -17.90 -12.91 2.63
CA THR A 103 -17.95 -12.24 1.33
C THR A 103 -16.58 -11.70 0.96
N LEU A 104 -16.15 -12.01 -0.27
CA LEU A 104 -14.95 -11.47 -0.87
C LEU A 104 -15.28 -10.12 -1.52
N ILE A 105 -14.84 -9.04 -0.88
CA ILE A 105 -14.89 -7.69 -1.43
C ILE A 105 -13.63 -7.47 -2.26
N ARG A 106 -13.77 -7.22 -3.56
CA ARG A 106 -12.66 -6.80 -4.41
C ARG A 106 -12.23 -5.39 -3.99
N ILE A 107 -10.98 -5.24 -3.60
CA ILE A 107 -10.45 -3.94 -3.17
C ILE A 107 -10.12 -3.11 -4.42
N PRO A 108 -10.64 -1.88 -4.56
CA PRO A 108 -10.23 -0.99 -5.64
C PRO A 108 -8.73 -0.69 -5.56
N PRO A 109 -8.01 -0.64 -6.70
CA PRO A 109 -6.63 -0.20 -6.69
C PRO A 109 -6.52 1.23 -6.14
N MET A 110 -5.52 1.48 -5.31
CA MET A 110 -5.24 2.82 -4.83
C MET A 110 -4.70 3.65 -5.98
N TYR A 111 -5.49 4.60 -6.45
CA TYR A 111 -4.98 5.69 -7.27
C TYR A 111 -4.49 6.79 -6.33
N ASP A 112 -3.29 7.30 -6.58
CA ASP A 112 -2.84 8.56 -5.99
C ASP A 112 -3.93 9.60 -6.31
N ARG A 113 -4.69 10.02 -5.30
CA ARG A 113 -5.63 11.14 -5.44
C ARG A 113 -4.76 12.39 -5.38
N ASP A 114 -4.55 13.01 -6.54
CA ASP A 114 -3.82 14.28 -6.73
C ASP A 114 -4.28 15.39 -5.76
#